data_AF-A0A1M6M4H0-F1
#
_entry.id   AF-A0A1M6M4H0-F1
#
_cell.length_a   1.000
_cell.length_b   1.000
_cell.length_c   1.000
_cell.angle_alpha   90.00
_cell.angle_beta   90.00
_cell.angle_gamma   90.00
#
_symmetry.space_group_name_H-M   'P 1'
#
loop_
_entity.id
_entity.type
_entity.pdbx_description
1 polymer ?
#
loop_
_entity_poly.entity_id
_entity_poly.type
_entity_poly.pdbx_seq_one_letter_code
_entity_poly.pdbx_strand_id
1 'polypeptide(L)'
;MENEALIRLSVFAGLFALFALLEAMVPRKQRTQPRTTRWVTNWAMTIANTLTLRAMAFVLPVMAVGAALDAASNGWGLLNQIELGVVPETILAILIFDFAIWAQHLVTHKVPLLWRLHRVHHADRDIDVTTAIRFHPVEIVLSMLLKIGLVYAIGPSALAIILFEIILNGTAMFNHANMRLPLRVDRVLRLVLVTPDMHRVHHSVHRREHDNNYGFALSIWDRLFRTYVAQPEQGHDKMTIGLEWQDDKPSRLGWSLALPFRKK
;
A
#
# COMPACT_ATOMS: atom_id res chain seq x y z
N MET A 1 6.89 12.49 20.80
CA MET A 1 7.50 11.70 19.71
C MET A 1 8.40 10.55 20.19
N GLU A 2 8.91 10.56 21.44
CA GLU A 2 9.92 9.58 21.92
C GLU A 2 9.55 8.09 21.77
N ASN A 3 8.25 7.76 21.65
CA ASN A 3 7.78 6.38 21.46
C ASN A 3 7.17 6.12 20.07
N GLU A 4 7.27 7.06 19.11
CA GLU A 4 6.62 6.93 17.80
C GLU A 4 7.02 5.64 17.09
N ALA A 5 8.32 5.36 16.99
CA ALA A 5 8.82 4.17 16.32
C ALA A 5 8.30 2.88 16.97
N LEU A 6 8.26 2.83 18.30
CA LEU A 6 7.74 1.69 19.06
C LEU A 6 6.24 1.51 18.85
N ILE A 7 5.45 2.60 18.84
CA ILE A 7 4.02 2.58 18.58
C ILE A 7 3.75 2.06 17.17
N ARG A 8 4.43 2.62 16.15
CA ARG A 8 4.27 2.21 14.75
C ARG A 8 4.64 0.75 14.56
N LEU A 9 5.75 0.29 15.14
CA LEU A 9 6.17 -1.10 15.09
C LEU A 9 5.18 -2.02 15.81
N SER A 10 4.70 -1.63 16.99
CA SER A 10 3.72 -2.42 17.76
C SER A 10 2.40 -2.56 17.02
N VAL A 11 1.88 -1.47 16.45
CA VAL A 11 0.65 -1.50 15.65
C VAL A 11 0.84 -2.34 14.40
N PHE A 12 1.97 -2.16 13.69
CA PHE A 12 2.30 -2.96 12.51
C PHE A 12 2.36 -4.45 12.85
N ALA A 13 3.14 -4.84 13.87
CA ALA A 13 3.29 -6.23 14.28
C ALA A 13 1.98 -6.84 14.77
N GLY A 14 1.18 -6.09 15.53
CA GLY A 14 -0.13 -6.52 16.01
C GLY A 14 -1.12 -6.77 14.88
N LEU A 15 -1.23 -5.82 13.93
CA LEU A 15 -2.10 -5.97 12.76
C LEU A 15 -1.59 -7.08 11.82
N PHE A 16 -0.28 -7.19 11.63
CA PHE A 16 0.31 -8.27 10.85
C PHE A 16 -0.05 -9.63 11.45
N ALA A 17 0.15 -9.82 12.76
CA ALA A 17 -0.20 -11.05 13.46
C ALA A 17 -1.70 -11.36 13.36
N LEU A 18 -2.55 -10.35 13.57
CA LEU A 18 -4.00 -10.48 13.44
C LEU A 18 -4.39 -10.98 12.04
N PHE A 19 -3.96 -10.30 10.98
CA PHE A 19 -4.34 -10.67 9.61
C PHE A 19 -3.70 -11.98 9.17
N ALA A 20 -2.46 -12.25 9.57
CA ALA A 20 -1.78 -13.52 9.33
C ALA A 20 -2.51 -14.72 9.97
N LEU A 21 -3.12 -14.53 11.15
CA LEU A 21 -3.96 -15.53 11.81
C LEU A 21 -5.31 -15.67 11.12
N LEU A 22 -5.99 -14.56 10.83
CA LEU A 22 -7.31 -14.56 10.17
C LEU A 22 -7.27 -15.23 8.80
N GLU A 23 -6.25 -14.96 7.99
CA GLU A 23 -6.09 -15.59 6.67
C GLU A 23 -5.61 -17.05 6.72
N ALA A 24 -5.18 -17.53 7.90
CA ALA A 24 -4.90 -18.94 8.16
C ALA A 24 -6.16 -19.69 8.61
N MET A 25 -6.99 -19.04 9.43
CA MET A 25 -8.23 -19.61 9.96
C MET A 25 -9.37 -19.62 8.94
N VAL A 26 -9.52 -18.52 8.18
CA VAL A 26 -10.64 -18.32 7.25
C VAL A 26 -10.13 -17.82 5.89
N PRO A 27 -9.37 -18.65 5.14
CA PRO A 27 -8.78 -18.24 3.88
C PRO A 27 -9.86 -17.93 2.84
N ARG A 28 -9.69 -16.83 2.09
CA ARG A 28 -10.61 -16.49 0.99
C ARG A 28 -10.41 -17.32 -0.25
N LYS A 29 -9.16 -17.63 -0.57
CA LYS A 29 -8.75 -18.49 -1.68
C LYS A 29 -7.71 -19.51 -1.21
N GLN A 30 -7.74 -20.72 -1.78
CA GLN A 30 -6.65 -21.67 -1.61
C GLN A 30 -5.38 -21.14 -2.30
N ARG A 31 -4.26 -21.21 -1.58
CA ARG A 31 -2.96 -20.73 -2.04
C ARG A 31 -2.44 -21.67 -3.12
N THR A 32 -1.87 -21.09 -4.17
CA THR A 32 -1.18 -21.82 -5.25
C THR A 32 0.30 -22.01 -4.97
N GLN A 33 0.88 -21.18 -4.10
CA GLN A 33 2.29 -21.24 -3.72
C GLN A 33 2.48 -21.44 -2.20
N PRO A 34 3.59 -22.08 -1.77
CA PRO A 34 3.92 -22.20 -0.36
C PRO A 34 4.06 -20.84 0.32
N ARG A 35 3.40 -20.69 1.47
CA ARG A 35 3.44 -19.46 2.29
C ARG A 35 4.87 -19.08 2.65
N THR A 36 5.69 -20.07 3.05
CA THR A 36 7.07 -19.86 3.48
C THR A 36 7.93 -19.21 2.41
N THR A 37 7.89 -19.70 1.17
CA THR A 37 8.69 -19.17 0.06
C THR A 37 8.28 -17.74 -0.28
N ARG A 38 6.97 -17.46 -0.38
CA ARG A 38 6.45 -16.11 -0.63
C ARG A 38 6.84 -15.14 0.48
N TRP A 39 6.67 -15.55 1.73
CA TRP A 39 6.98 -14.73 2.90
C TRP A 39 8.46 -14.37 2.98
N VAL A 40 9.36 -15.33 2.73
CA VAL A 40 10.81 -15.04 2.70
C VAL A 40 11.12 -13.95 1.68
N THR A 41 10.56 -14.04 0.47
CA THR A 41 10.78 -13.01 -0.57
C THR A 41 10.17 -11.66 -0.20
N ASN A 42 8.93 -11.63 0.28
CA ASN A 42 8.23 -10.38 0.61
C ASN A 42 8.87 -9.66 1.83
N TRP A 43 9.30 -10.42 2.84
CA TRP A 43 10.07 -9.86 3.98
C TRP A 43 11.47 -9.40 3.57
N ALA A 44 12.16 -10.15 2.71
CA ALA A 44 13.46 -9.71 2.20
C ALA A 44 13.36 -8.40 1.40
N MET A 45 12.29 -8.20 0.63
CA MET A 45 12.01 -6.91 0.00
C MET A 45 11.80 -5.80 1.04
N THR A 46 11.05 -6.08 2.11
CA THR A 46 10.81 -5.09 3.18
C THR A 46 12.12 -4.68 3.87
N ILE A 47 13.02 -5.63 4.11
CA ILE A 47 14.36 -5.35 4.64
C ILE A 47 15.15 -4.50 3.65
N ALA A 48 15.17 -4.86 2.36
CA ALA A 48 15.85 -4.08 1.32
C ALA A 48 15.29 -2.65 1.20
N ASN A 49 13.97 -2.49 1.29
CA ASN A 49 13.28 -1.20 1.28
C ASN A 49 13.68 -0.35 2.50
N THR A 50 13.73 -0.97 3.69
CA THR A 50 14.17 -0.29 4.92
C THR A 50 15.62 0.17 4.83
N LEU A 51 16.51 -0.68 4.35
CA LEU A 51 17.92 -0.33 4.13
C LEU A 51 18.09 0.77 3.09
N THR A 52 17.29 0.74 2.02
CA THR A 52 17.29 1.77 0.97
C THR A 52 16.84 3.12 1.50
N LEU A 53 15.75 3.17 2.30
CA LEU A 53 15.30 4.41 2.92
C LEU A 53 16.30 4.95 3.95
N ARG A 54 16.94 4.07 4.74
CA ARG A 54 18.04 4.45 5.64
C ARG A 54 19.24 5.00 4.87
N ALA A 55 19.57 4.41 3.72
CA ALA A 55 20.63 4.91 2.86
C ALA A 55 20.29 6.28 2.26
N MET A 56 19.05 6.47 1.82
CA MET A 56 18.53 7.74 1.33
C MET A 56 18.63 8.84 2.41
N ALA A 57 18.40 8.49 3.68
CA ALA A 57 18.50 9.42 4.80
C ALA A 57 19.91 10.01 5.02
N PHE A 58 20.97 9.42 4.44
CA PHE A 58 22.30 10.05 4.44
C PHE A 58 22.41 11.21 3.45
N VAL A 59 21.58 11.25 2.40
CA VAL A 59 21.57 12.30 1.38
C VAL A 59 20.48 13.33 1.67
N LEU A 60 19.30 12.87 2.09
CA LEU A 60 18.17 13.69 2.49
C LEU A 60 17.84 13.36 3.95
N PRO A 61 18.36 14.13 4.94
CA PRO A 61 18.32 13.76 6.36
C PRO A 61 16.91 13.82 6.99
N VAL A 62 15.89 14.11 6.19
CA VAL A 62 14.49 14.17 6.61
C VAL A 62 13.66 13.12 5.89
N MET A 63 12.96 12.31 6.69
CA MET A 63 11.84 11.47 6.24
C MET A 63 10.53 12.26 6.41
N ALA A 64 9.37 11.67 6.12
CA ALA A 64 8.09 12.38 6.16
C ALA A 64 7.79 13.12 7.49
N VAL A 65 8.04 12.49 8.64
CA VAL A 65 7.84 13.14 9.96
C VAL A 65 8.84 14.27 10.19
N GLY A 66 10.11 14.08 9.82
CA GLY A 66 11.14 15.12 9.90
C GLY A 66 10.81 16.31 9.00
N ALA A 67 10.34 16.06 7.78
CA ALA A 67 9.89 17.08 6.85
C ALA A 67 8.67 17.85 7.40
N ALA A 68 7.77 17.20 8.13
CA ALA A 68 6.62 17.86 8.75
C ALA A 68 7.06 18.81 9.88
N LEU A 69 8.03 18.40 10.70
CA LEU A 69 8.58 19.24 11.77
C LEU A 69 9.37 20.41 11.21
N ASP A 70 10.16 20.18 10.17
CA ASP A 70 10.92 21.21 9.47
C ASP A 70 10.00 22.19 8.71
N ALA A 71 8.95 21.71 8.05
CA ALA A 71 7.93 22.56 7.45
C ALA A 71 7.24 23.42 8.52
N ALA A 72 6.89 22.84 9.67
CA ALA A 72 6.26 23.57 10.77
C ALA A 72 7.18 24.65 11.36
N SER A 73 8.47 24.36 11.56
CA SER A 73 9.42 25.35 12.11
C SER A 73 9.69 26.53 11.17
N ASN A 74 9.58 26.32 9.86
CA ASN A 74 9.75 27.35 8.83
C ASN A 74 8.41 27.95 8.35
N GLY A 75 7.28 27.49 8.88
CA GLY A 75 5.94 27.92 8.44
C GLY A 75 5.59 27.52 7.00
N TRP A 76 6.23 26.50 6.43
CA TRP A 76 5.94 26.06 5.06
C TRP A 76 4.69 25.20 4.97
N GLY A 77 3.94 25.37 3.89
CA GLY A 77 2.75 24.57 3.57
C GLY A 77 1.44 25.18 4.05
N LEU A 78 0.36 24.86 3.33
CA LEU A 78 -0.95 25.50 3.49
C LEU A 78 -1.53 25.40 4.90
N LEU A 79 -1.41 24.24 5.56
CA LEU A 79 -1.99 24.00 6.88
C LEU A 79 -1.23 24.73 8.00
N ASN A 80 0.05 25.07 7.80
CA ASN A 80 0.83 25.89 8.73
C ASN A 80 0.49 27.39 8.62
N GLN A 81 -0.24 27.80 7.57
CA GLN A 81 -0.65 29.19 7.33
C GLN A 81 -2.08 29.49 7.80
N ILE A 82 -2.80 28.48 8.27
CA ILE A 82 -4.18 28.62 8.73
C ILE A 82 -4.31 28.05 10.14
N GLU A 83 -5.14 28.70 10.95
CA GLU A 83 -5.44 28.21 12.30
C GLU A 83 -6.54 27.15 12.23
N LEU A 84 -6.15 25.88 12.19
CA LEU A 84 -7.06 24.75 12.36
C LEU A 84 -6.85 24.10 13.73
N GLY A 85 -7.94 23.58 14.31
CA GLY A 85 -7.82 22.68 15.44
C GLY A 85 -7.15 21.36 15.03
N VAL A 86 -6.51 20.68 15.99
CA VAL A 86 -5.76 19.43 15.76
C VAL A 86 -6.61 18.36 15.06
N VAL A 87 -7.88 18.22 15.44
CA VAL A 87 -8.78 17.21 14.86
C VAL A 87 -9.13 17.47 13.38
N PRO A 88 -9.70 18.64 12.99
CA PRO A 88 -9.99 18.91 11.58
C PRO A 88 -8.73 18.95 10.71
N GLU A 89 -7.60 19.46 11.21
CA GLU A 89 -6.32 19.42 10.50
C GLU A 89 -5.89 17.97 10.21
N THR A 90 -5.91 17.11 11.24
CA THR A 90 -5.53 15.69 11.11
C THR A 90 -6.42 14.96 10.11
N ILE A 91 -7.75 15.16 10.17
CA ILE A 91 -8.70 14.53 9.24
C ILE A 91 -8.42 15.01 7.81
N LEU A 92 -8.25 16.31 7.62
CA LEU A 92 -7.99 16.89 6.30
C LEU A 92 -6.67 16.36 5.71
N ALA A 93 -5.61 16.31 6.51
CA ALA A 93 -4.34 15.73 6.10
C ALA A 93 -4.50 14.26 5.70
N ILE A 94 -5.16 13.43 6.50
CA ILE A 94 -5.40 12.01 6.17
C ILE A 94 -6.16 11.88 4.83
N LEU A 95 -7.20 12.68 4.60
CA LEU A 95 -7.95 12.65 3.34
C LEU A 95 -7.10 13.06 2.13
N ILE A 96 -6.30 14.12 2.26
CA ILE A 96 -5.40 14.59 1.20
C ILE A 96 -4.36 13.52 0.87
N PHE A 97 -3.73 12.94 1.88
CA PHE A 97 -2.68 11.94 1.67
C PHE A 97 -3.24 10.59 1.19
N ASP A 98 -4.43 10.16 1.62
CA ASP A 98 -5.09 8.97 1.08
C ASP A 98 -5.46 9.17 -0.40
N PHE A 99 -5.98 10.36 -0.77
CA PHE A 99 -6.19 10.71 -2.18
C PHE A 99 -4.87 10.72 -2.98
N ALA A 100 -3.79 11.28 -2.40
CA ALA A 100 -2.49 11.30 -3.06
C ALA A 100 -1.93 9.89 -3.30
N ILE A 101 -2.13 8.95 -2.37
CA ILE A 101 -1.76 7.55 -2.57
C ILE A 101 -2.62 6.90 -3.65
N TRP A 102 -3.94 7.12 -3.65
CA TRP A 102 -4.81 6.64 -4.73
C TRP A 102 -4.35 7.17 -6.10
N ALA A 103 -4.02 8.47 -6.19
CA ALA A 103 -3.55 9.09 -7.42
C ALA A 103 -2.18 8.57 -7.85
N GLN A 104 -1.23 8.42 -6.91
CA GLN A 104 0.07 7.81 -7.15
C GLN A 104 -0.11 6.39 -7.72
N HIS A 105 -1.02 5.62 -7.15
CA HIS A 105 -1.28 4.24 -7.55
C HIS A 105 -1.87 4.16 -8.96
N LEU A 106 -2.86 4.99 -9.28
CA LEU A 106 -3.40 5.12 -10.63
C LEU A 106 -2.31 5.50 -11.63
N VAL A 107 -1.53 6.55 -11.36
CA VAL A 107 -0.44 7.00 -12.25
C VAL A 107 0.60 5.89 -12.44
N THR A 108 0.89 5.13 -11.39
CA THR A 108 1.83 4.02 -11.43
C THR A 108 1.37 2.90 -12.37
N HIS A 109 0.07 2.64 -12.47
CA HIS A 109 -0.49 1.69 -13.45
C HIS A 109 -0.48 2.20 -14.89
N LYS A 110 -0.63 3.52 -15.09
CA LYS A 110 -0.78 4.13 -16.42
C LYS A 110 0.55 4.52 -17.04
N VAL A 111 1.55 4.90 -16.25
CA VAL A 111 2.88 5.29 -16.75
C VAL A 111 3.74 4.04 -16.89
N PRO A 112 4.19 3.67 -18.11
CA PRO A 112 4.89 2.40 -18.33
C PRO A 112 6.15 2.20 -17.48
N LEU A 113 6.91 3.27 -17.21
CA LEU A 113 8.12 3.20 -16.39
C LEU A 113 7.80 2.86 -14.93
N LEU A 114 6.78 3.50 -14.36
CA LEU A 114 6.35 3.26 -12.98
C LEU A 114 5.70 1.87 -12.86
N TRP A 115 4.90 1.46 -13.84
CA TRP A 115 4.32 0.13 -13.89
C TRP A 115 5.38 -0.97 -13.89
N ARG A 116 6.55 -0.76 -14.51
CA ARG A 116 7.64 -1.76 -14.46
C ARG A 116 8.15 -2.00 -13.05
N LEU A 117 8.09 -1.02 -12.17
CA LEU A 117 8.42 -1.17 -10.75
C LEU A 117 7.27 -1.87 -10.02
N HIS A 118 6.06 -1.36 -10.21
CA HIS A 118 4.87 -1.82 -9.49
C HIS A 118 4.40 -3.21 -9.90
N ARG A 119 4.71 -3.68 -11.12
CA ARG A 119 4.44 -5.06 -11.50
C ARG A 119 5.17 -6.09 -10.64
N VAL A 120 6.18 -5.69 -9.85
CA VAL A 120 6.79 -6.55 -8.82
C VAL A 120 5.77 -6.92 -7.75
N HIS A 121 4.96 -5.96 -7.32
CA HIS A 121 3.84 -6.14 -6.41
C HIS A 121 2.80 -7.10 -7.01
N HIS A 122 2.34 -6.80 -8.23
CA HIS A 122 1.35 -7.63 -8.95
C HIS A 122 1.87 -8.99 -9.41
N ALA A 123 3.17 -9.24 -9.46
CA ALA A 123 3.68 -10.54 -9.88
C ALA A 123 3.38 -11.64 -8.86
N ASP A 124 3.02 -11.28 -7.63
CA ASP A 124 2.65 -12.24 -6.59
C ASP A 124 1.41 -13.05 -7.02
N ARG A 125 1.53 -14.39 -7.03
CA ARG A 125 0.49 -15.28 -7.59
C ARG A 125 -0.64 -15.59 -6.62
N ASP A 126 -0.40 -15.31 -5.35
CA ASP A 126 -1.41 -15.31 -4.32
C ASP A 126 -1.32 -13.97 -3.60
N ILE A 127 -2.43 -13.50 -3.04
CA ILE A 127 -2.47 -12.31 -2.21
C ILE A 127 -2.56 -12.78 -0.77
N ASP A 128 -1.71 -12.27 0.10
CA ASP A 128 -1.84 -12.42 1.55
C ASP A 128 -1.26 -11.19 2.27
N VAL A 129 -1.31 -11.17 3.60
CA VAL A 129 -0.85 -10.00 4.39
C VAL A 129 0.58 -9.53 4.04
N THR A 130 1.47 -10.43 3.57
CA THR A 130 2.84 -10.04 3.17
C THR A 130 2.91 -9.42 1.77
N THR A 131 1.89 -9.61 0.93
CA THR A 131 1.81 -8.92 -0.36
C THR A 131 1.72 -7.40 -0.15
N ALA A 132 1.14 -6.94 0.97
CA ALA A 132 1.05 -5.52 1.34
C ALA A 132 2.42 -4.82 1.50
N ILE A 133 3.50 -5.57 1.65
CA ILE A 133 4.87 -5.05 1.87
C ILE A 133 5.83 -5.43 0.74
N ARG A 134 5.29 -5.95 -0.37
CA ARG A 134 6.04 -6.41 -1.54
C ARG A 134 6.13 -5.29 -2.59
N PHE A 135 7.11 -4.41 -2.44
CA PHE A 135 7.41 -3.33 -3.39
C PHE A 135 8.88 -3.27 -3.76
N HIS A 136 9.17 -2.78 -4.97
CA HIS A 136 10.55 -2.60 -5.41
C HIS A 136 11.21 -1.41 -4.66
N PRO A 137 12.49 -1.48 -4.25
CA PRO A 137 13.14 -0.39 -3.51
C PRO A 137 13.10 0.98 -4.19
N VAL A 138 13.24 1.01 -5.53
CA VAL A 138 13.13 2.26 -6.31
C VAL A 138 11.72 2.86 -6.21
N GLU A 139 10.67 2.04 -6.18
CA GLU A 139 9.29 2.51 -6.01
C GLU A 139 9.09 3.15 -4.64
N ILE A 140 9.67 2.55 -3.60
CA ILE A 140 9.62 3.07 -2.23
C ILE A 140 10.33 4.42 -2.12
N VAL A 141 11.49 4.60 -2.79
CA VAL A 141 12.18 5.89 -2.85
C VAL A 141 11.32 6.94 -3.55
N LEU A 142 10.76 6.63 -4.73
CA LEU A 142 9.91 7.56 -5.47
C LEU A 142 8.66 7.96 -4.68
N SER A 143 8.02 7.00 -4.01
CA SER A 143 6.86 7.26 -3.15
C SER A 143 7.23 8.13 -1.95
N MET A 144 8.40 7.90 -1.33
CA MET A 144 8.87 8.73 -0.22
C MET A 144 9.18 10.16 -0.65
N LEU A 145 9.81 10.35 -1.82
CA LEU A 145 10.08 11.68 -2.36
C LEU A 145 8.79 12.45 -2.66
N LEU A 146 7.80 11.79 -3.28
CA LEU A 146 6.47 12.38 -3.49
C LEU A 146 5.83 12.79 -2.16
N LYS A 147 5.86 11.89 -1.16
CA LYS A 147 5.31 12.16 0.16
C LYS A 147 6.00 13.34 0.85
N ILE A 148 7.32 13.43 0.82
CA ILE A 148 8.08 14.56 1.39
C ILE A 148 7.70 15.87 0.68
N GLY A 149 7.62 15.87 -0.65
CA GLY A 149 7.18 17.04 -1.42
C GLY A 149 5.77 17.49 -1.03
N LEU A 150 4.84 16.55 -0.85
CA LEU A 150 3.48 16.84 -0.37
C LEU A 150 3.48 17.35 1.08
N VAL A 151 4.33 16.82 1.96
CA VAL A 151 4.48 17.32 3.33
C VAL A 151 4.90 18.79 3.33
N TYR A 152 5.87 19.17 2.51
CA TYR A 152 6.28 20.59 2.40
C TYR A 152 5.21 21.48 1.76
N ALA A 153 4.49 20.98 0.76
CA ALA A 153 3.43 21.75 0.09
C ALA A 153 2.18 21.94 0.96
N ILE A 154 1.80 20.92 1.72
CA ILE A 154 0.57 20.90 2.53
C ILE A 154 0.84 21.37 3.95
N GLY A 155 2.01 21.10 4.53
CA GLY A 155 2.37 21.46 5.90
C GLY A 155 1.58 20.76 7.01
N PRO A 156 1.26 19.45 6.93
CA PRO A 156 0.53 18.77 8.00
C PRO A 156 1.37 18.63 9.27
N SER A 157 0.73 18.60 10.44
CA SER A 157 1.43 18.25 11.67
C SER A 157 2.09 16.88 11.62
N ALA A 158 3.20 16.72 12.35
CA ALA A 158 3.88 15.44 12.51
C ALA A 158 2.93 14.33 13.02
N LEU A 159 2.00 14.67 13.92
CA LEU A 159 0.99 13.75 14.42
C LEU A 159 0.08 13.24 13.29
N ALA A 160 -0.39 14.13 12.41
CA ALA A 160 -1.23 13.74 11.28
C ALA A 160 -0.50 12.79 10.33
N ILE A 161 0.79 13.02 10.05
CA ILE A 161 1.62 12.11 9.25
C ILE A 161 1.79 10.75 9.91
N ILE A 162 2.07 10.71 11.22
CA ILE A 162 2.20 9.45 11.97
C ILE A 162 0.90 8.64 11.89
N LEU A 163 -0.25 9.29 12.14
CA LEU A 163 -1.55 8.64 12.09
C LEU A 163 -1.90 8.18 10.68
N PHE A 164 -1.65 9.01 9.67
CA PHE A 164 -1.82 8.63 8.26
C PHE A 164 -0.98 7.39 7.92
N GLU A 165 0.29 7.35 8.30
CA GLU A 165 1.15 6.20 7.99
C GLU A 165 0.71 4.92 8.73
N ILE A 166 0.21 5.03 9.95
CA ILE A 166 -0.37 3.91 10.68
C ILE A 166 -1.61 3.38 9.95
N ILE A 167 -2.52 4.28 9.55
CA ILE A 167 -3.74 3.94 8.81
C ILE A 167 -3.40 3.32 7.45
N LEU A 168 -2.46 3.91 6.72
CA LEU A 168 -2.01 3.42 5.41
C LEU A 168 -1.47 2.00 5.52
N ASN A 169 -0.57 1.73 6.47
CA ASN A 169 -0.02 0.39 6.65
C ASN A 169 -1.09 -0.61 7.13
N GLY A 170 -1.95 -0.19 8.06
CA GLY A 170 -3.02 -1.05 8.57
C GLY A 170 -4.02 -1.46 7.50
N THR A 171 -4.44 -0.49 6.68
CA THR A 171 -5.35 -0.74 5.55
C THR A 171 -4.66 -1.52 4.45
N ALA A 172 -3.38 -1.26 4.14
CA ALA A 172 -2.60 -2.10 3.22
C ALA A 172 -2.63 -3.57 3.63
N MET A 173 -2.35 -3.89 4.90
CA MET A 173 -2.41 -5.26 5.42
C MET A 173 -3.82 -5.84 5.37
N PHE A 174 -4.84 -5.06 5.72
CA PHE A 174 -6.24 -5.50 5.65
C PHE A 174 -6.63 -5.87 4.22
N ASN A 175 -6.39 -5.00 3.25
CA ASN A 175 -6.85 -5.17 1.87
C ASN A 175 -6.14 -6.31 1.14
N HIS A 176 -4.92 -6.65 1.54
CA HIS A 176 -4.18 -7.78 0.99
C HIS A 176 -4.34 -9.06 1.79
N ALA A 177 -4.96 -9.05 2.97
CA ALA A 177 -5.14 -10.27 3.73
C ALA A 177 -5.95 -11.30 2.91
N ASN A 178 -5.51 -12.56 2.87
CA ASN A 178 -6.27 -13.63 2.22
C ASN A 178 -7.44 -14.09 3.11
N MET A 179 -8.19 -13.16 3.70
CA MET A 179 -9.26 -13.46 4.64
C MET A 179 -10.63 -13.32 3.97
N ARG A 180 -11.53 -14.26 4.26
CA ARG A 180 -12.92 -14.18 3.80
C ARG A 180 -13.74 -13.38 4.80
N LEU A 181 -14.17 -12.20 4.38
CA LEU A 181 -15.23 -11.48 5.09
C LEU A 181 -16.60 -12.12 4.80
N PRO A 182 -17.53 -12.12 5.78
CA PRO A 182 -18.93 -12.39 5.48
C PRO A 182 -19.44 -11.41 4.42
N LEU A 183 -20.10 -11.92 3.37
CA LEU A 183 -20.46 -11.10 2.19
C LEU A 183 -21.33 -9.88 2.53
N ARG A 184 -22.16 -9.96 3.58
CA ARG A 184 -22.95 -8.81 4.06
C ARG A 184 -22.09 -7.72 4.68
N VAL A 185 -21.10 -8.11 5.46
CA VAL A 185 -20.14 -7.18 6.10
C VAL A 185 -19.30 -6.51 5.02
N ASP A 186 -18.72 -7.31 4.12
CA ASP A 186 -17.93 -6.80 3.02
C ASP A 186 -18.72 -5.83 2.12
N ARG A 187 -20.00 -6.13 1.80
CA ARG A 187 -20.87 -5.24 1.01
C ARG A 187 -21.03 -3.85 1.63
N VAL A 188 -21.15 -3.75 2.95
CA VAL A 188 -21.30 -2.47 3.66
C VAL A 188 -19.94 -1.78 3.82
N LEU A 189 -18.93 -2.51 4.28
CA LEU A 189 -17.59 -1.95 4.50
C LEU A 189 -17.00 -1.37 3.21
N ARG A 190 -17.18 -2.07 2.07
CA ARG A 190 -16.63 -1.64 0.79
C ARG A 190 -17.21 -0.33 0.25
N LEU A 191 -18.26 0.21 0.86
CA LEU A 191 -18.80 1.54 0.50
C LEU A 191 -17.83 2.67 0.87
N VAL A 192 -17.03 2.47 1.93
CA VAL A 192 -16.13 3.49 2.46
C VAL A 192 -14.69 3.00 2.49
N LEU A 193 -14.45 1.77 2.95
CA LEU A 193 -13.12 1.19 3.05
C LEU A 193 -12.81 0.28 1.86
N VAL A 194 -11.55 0.15 1.49
CA VAL A 194 -11.15 -0.92 0.56
C VAL A 194 -11.14 -2.24 1.33
N THR A 195 -11.78 -3.28 0.78
CA THR A 195 -11.88 -4.60 1.43
C THR A 195 -11.00 -5.62 0.70
N PRO A 196 -10.67 -6.77 1.34
CA PRO A 196 -9.92 -7.84 0.70
C PRO A 196 -10.47 -8.30 -0.65
N ASP A 197 -11.79 -8.47 -0.77
CA ASP A 197 -12.42 -8.88 -2.03
C ASP A 197 -12.36 -7.76 -3.07
N MET A 198 -12.58 -6.49 -2.68
CA MET A 198 -12.44 -5.35 -3.60
C MET A 198 -11.02 -5.24 -4.17
N HIS A 199 -10.00 -5.27 -3.30
CA HIS A 199 -8.60 -5.13 -3.71
C HIS A 199 -8.09 -6.36 -4.46
N ARG A 200 -8.62 -7.56 -4.21
CA ARG A 200 -8.22 -8.75 -4.98
C ARG A 200 -8.52 -8.60 -6.47
N VAL A 201 -9.62 -7.93 -6.86
CA VAL A 201 -9.93 -7.68 -8.28
C VAL A 201 -8.79 -6.92 -8.97
N HIS A 202 -8.20 -5.97 -8.27
CA HIS A 202 -7.06 -5.18 -8.73
C HIS A 202 -5.81 -6.03 -9.00
N HIS A 203 -5.70 -7.21 -8.40
CA HIS A 203 -4.59 -8.15 -8.59
C HIS A 203 -4.88 -9.28 -9.59
N SER A 204 -5.99 -9.17 -10.33
CA SER A 204 -6.30 -10.10 -11.41
C SER A 204 -5.21 -10.14 -12.48
N VAL A 205 -5.05 -11.29 -13.12
CA VAL A 205 -4.20 -11.43 -14.32
C VAL A 205 -4.72 -10.62 -15.51
N HIS A 206 -6.00 -10.26 -15.51
CA HIS A 206 -6.63 -9.54 -16.61
C HIS A 206 -6.55 -8.03 -16.41
N ARG A 207 -5.88 -7.30 -17.32
CA ARG A 207 -5.76 -5.83 -17.27
C ARG A 207 -7.08 -5.08 -17.08
N ARG A 208 -8.16 -5.55 -17.72
CA ARG A 208 -9.49 -4.94 -17.59
C ARG A 208 -10.09 -5.02 -16.18
N GLU A 209 -9.60 -5.93 -15.35
CA GLU A 209 -9.95 -6.04 -13.93
C GLU A 209 -8.88 -5.35 -13.08
N HIS A 210 -7.60 -5.62 -13.37
CA HIS A 210 -6.47 -5.13 -12.58
C HIS A 210 -6.30 -3.61 -12.63
N ASP A 211 -6.63 -2.95 -13.75
CA ASP A 211 -6.46 -1.50 -13.91
C ASP A 211 -7.67 -0.72 -13.34
N ASN A 212 -8.16 -1.15 -12.17
CA ASN A 212 -9.29 -0.62 -11.41
C ASN A 212 -9.03 -0.81 -9.90
N ASN A 213 -9.86 -0.22 -9.03
CA ASN A 213 -9.78 -0.34 -7.56
C ASN A 213 -8.39 0.05 -7.00
N TYR A 214 -7.95 1.29 -7.23
CA TYR A 214 -6.64 1.80 -6.81
C TYR A 214 -6.58 2.26 -5.35
N GLY A 215 -7.70 2.30 -4.64
CA GLY A 215 -7.77 2.79 -3.26
C GLY A 215 -6.90 2.00 -2.30
N PHE A 216 -6.40 2.71 -1.27
CA PHE A 216 -5.71 2.10 -0.13
C PHE A 216 -6.62 2.12 1.11
N ALA A 217 -6.86 3.26 1.77
CA ALA A 217 -7.80 3.26 2.89
C ALA A 217 -9.24 3.36 2.40
N LEU A 218 -9.52 4.38 1.58
CA LEU A 218 -10.88 4.72 1.19
C LEU A 218 -11.22 4.26 -0.23
N SER A 219 -12.37 3.63 -0.40
CA SER A 219 -12.90 3.21 -1.71
C SER A 219 -13.62 4.35 -2.45
N ILE A 220 -13.82 5.50 -1.79
CA ILE A 220 -14.57 6.64 -2.33
C ILE A 220 -13.92 7.21 -3.59
N TRP A 221 -12.59 7.18 -3.69
CA TRP A 221 -11.86 7.71 -4.84
C TRP A 221 -12.14 6.87 -6.09
N ASP A 222 -12.14 5.54 -5.96
CA ASP A 222 -12.48 4.67 -7.10
C ASP A 222 -13.92 4.86 -7.58
N ARG A 223 -14.84 5.21 -6.67
CA ARG A 223 -16.23 5.52 -7.02
C ARG A 223 -16.32 6.87 -7.72
N LEU A 224 -15.69 7.89 -7.17
CA LEU A 224 -15.68 9.25 -7.69
C LEU A 224 -15.10 9.31 -9.10
N PHE A 225 -13.98 8.61 -9.33
CA PHE A 225 -13.27 8.59 -10.61
C PHE A 225 -13.68 7.42 -11.52
N ARG A 226 -14.74 6.67 -11.16
CA ARG A 226 -15.32 5.57 -11.95
C ARG A 226 -14.33 4.44 -12.30
N THR A 227 -13.42 4.15 -11.39
CA THR A 227 -12.47 3.02 -11.45
C THR A 227 -12.88 1.88 -10.53
N TYR A 228 -14.08 1.90 -9.95
CA TYR A 228 -14.57 0.83 -9.08
C TYR A 228 -15.12 -0.37 -9.87
N VAL A 229 -14.59 -1.56 -9.62
CA VAL A 229 -15.09 -2.85 -10.13
C VAL A 229 -15.45 -3.76 -8.95
N ALA A 230 -16.72 -4.14 -8.88
CA ALA A 230 -17.24 -4.87 -7.72
C ALA A 230 -16.80 -6.34 -7.66
N GLN A 231 -16.74 -7.01 -8.82
CA GLN A 231 -16.49 -8.44 -8.95
C GLN A 231 -15.61 -8.72 -10.18
N PRO A 232 -14.70 -9.70 -10.11
CA PRO A 232 -13.99 -10.18 -11.30
C PRO A 232 -14.94 -11.04 -12.15
N GLU A 233 -14.67 -11.16 -13.45
CA GLU A 233 -15.55 -11.83 -14.41
C GLU A 233 -15.78 -13.31 -14.04
N GLN A 234 -14.73 -13.99 -13.57
CA GLN A 234 -14.80 -15.41 -13.20
C GLN A 234 -15.27 -15.63 -11.75
N GLY A 235 -15.59 -14.56 -11.02
CA GLY A 235 -15.81 -14.60 -9.59
C GLY A 235 -14.52 -14.82 -8.78
N HIS A 236 -14.54 -14.41 -7.52
CA HIS A 236 -13.34 -14.44 -6.66
C HIS A 236 -12.74 -15.83 -6.44
N ASP A 237 -13.53 -16.90 -6.59
CA ASP A 237 -13.05 -18.27 -6.33
C ASP A 237 -12.23 -18.83 -7.51
N LYS A 238 -12.54 -18.40 -8.74
CA LYS A 238 -11.92 -18.90 -9.98
C LYS A 238 -10.94 -17.92 -10.61
N MET A 239 -10.94 -16.65 -10.18
CA MET A 239 -10.02 -15.66 -10.73
C MET A 239 -8.55 -16.08 -10.56
N THR A 240 -7.76 -15.81 -11.60
CA THR A 240 -6.31 -15.99 -11.55
C THR A 240 -5.67 -14.70 -11.05
N ILE A 241 -4.82 -14.82 -10.04
CA ILE A 241 -4.08 -13.73 -9.43
C ILE A 241 -2.65 -13.73 -10.00
N GLY A 242 -2.07 -12.55 -10.06
CA GLY A 242 -0.69 -12.36 -10.50
C GLY A 242 -0.61 -11.82 -11.93
N LEU A 243 0.52 -12.05 -12.59
CA LEU A 243 0.75 -11.65 -13.99
C LEU A 243 0.95 -12.88 -14.88
N GLU A 244 1.54 -12.69 -16.06
CA GLU A 244 1.81 -13.76 -17.04
C GLU A 244 2.73 -14.88 -16.51
N TRP A 245 3.56 -14.60 -15.51
CA TRP A 245 4.47 -15.59 -14.89
C TRP A 245 3.75 -16.46 -13.87
N GLN A 246 3.02 -17.46 -14.37
CA GLN A 246 2.28 -18.44 -13.56
C GLN A 246 3.15 -19.62 -13.09
N ASP A 247 4.39 -19.35 -12.68
CA ASP A 247 5.35 -20.32 -12.15
C ASP A 247 5.91 -19.86 -10.78
N ASP A 248 7.03 -20.44 -10.31
CA ASP A 248 7.64 -20.10 -9.01
C ASP A 248 8.62 -18.92 -9.05
N LYS A 249 8.87 -18.33 -10.22
CA LYS A 249 9.82 -17.21 -10.34
C LYS A 249 9.40 -15.98 -9.52
N PRO A 250 8.12 -15.56 -9.47
CA PRO A 250 7.71 -14.43 -8.62
C PRO A 250 7.97 -14.62 -7.13
N SER A 251 8.10 -15.87 -6.67
CA SER A 251 8.46 -16.19 -5.29
C SER A 251 9.97 -16.15 -5.03
N ARG A 252 10.81 -15.77 -6.01
CA ARG A 252 12.26 -15.64 -5.87
C ARG A 252 12.66 -14.17 -5.81
N LEU A 253 13.35 -13.78 -4.74
CA LEU A 253 13.80 -12.39 -4.52
C LEU A 253 14.60 -11.84 -5.71
N GLY A 254 15.65 -12.54 -6.14
CA GLY A 254 16.52 -12.06 -7.23
C GLY A 254 15.77 -11.90 -8.56
N TRP A 255 14.82 -12.78 -8.86
CA TRP A 255 13.98 -12.63 -10.04
C TRP A 255 13.08 -11.41 -9.92
N SER A 256 12.46 -11.22 -8.76
CA SER A 256 11.51 -10.14 -8.50
C SER A 256 12.18 -8.76 -8.50
N LEU A 257 13.39 -8.64 -7.95
CA LEU A 257 14.19 -7.40 -8.03
C LEU A 257 14.67 -7.11 -9.47
N ALA A 258 14.96 -8.15 -10.26
CA ALA A 258 15.34 -7.97 -11.65
C ALA A 258 14.13 -7.69 -12.57
N LEU A 259 12.91 -8.00 -12.13
CA LEU A 259 11.70 -7.94 -12.95
C LEU A 259 11.51 -6.60 -13.63
N PRO A 260 11.65 -5.42 -12.99
CA PRO A 260 11.46 -4.14 -13.66
C PRO A 260 12.36 -3.96 -14.87
N PHE A 261 13.56 -4.54 -14.88
CA PHE A 261 14.58 -4.30 -15.91
C PHE A 261 14.51 -5.29 -17.07
N ARG A 262 13.81 -6.41 -16.89
CA ARG A 262 13.58 -7.39 -17.97
C ARG A 262 12.71 -6.78 -19.06
N LYS A 263 13.12 -6.94 -20.32
CA LYS A 263 12.24 -6.75 -21.47
C LYS A 263 11.10 -7.77 -21.34
N LYS A 264 9.89 -7.35 -21.71
CA LYS A 264 8.80 -8.32 -21.93
C LYS A 264 9.25 -9.34 -22.96
#